data_AF-A0A179V847-F1
#
_entry.id   AF-A0A179V847-F1
#
_cell.length_a   1.000
_cell.length_b   1.000
_cell.length_c   1.000
_cell.angle_alpha   90.00
_cell.angle_beta   90.00
_cell.angle_gamma   90.00
#
_symmetry.space_group_name_H-M   'P 1'
#
loop_
_entity.id
_entity.type
_entity.pdbx_description
1 polymer ?
#
loop_
_entity_poly.entity_id
_entity_poly.type
_entity_poly.pdbx_seq_one_letter_code
_entity_poly.pdbx_strand_id
1 'polypeptide(L)'
;MRTHAGWIARAAPITLGAARVMLGVLWLHEGIFKYSAHFGRADILLIAHSAQTNTRVPQYFTIFSDNVLRAWPGLFGVAVPLVEVALGAVLVLGLLPQPAAIISLLTLLTYWSSDQLITQYPVMAALSAIIIAFPAPSGHYSIARFRHARAATNVVRDGR
;
A
#
# COMPACT_ATOMS: atom_id res chain seq x y z
N MET A 1 -22.60 28.23 15.64
CA MET A 1 -22.31 27.12 14.71
C MET A 1 -20.91 27.16 14.05
N ARG A 2 -20.00 28.08 14.41
CA ARG A 2 -18.65 28.19 13.79
C ARG A 2 -17.57 27.25 14.36
N THR A 3 -17.78 26.69 15.55
CA THR A 3 -16.78 25.90 16.28
C THR A 3 -16.62 24.47 15.73
N HIS A 4 -17.71 23.75 15.47
CA HIS A 4 -17.66 22.37 14.97
C HIS A 4 -16.91 22.24 13.63
N ALA A 5 -17.11 23.19 12.72
CA ALA A 5 -16.43 23.21 11.42
C ALA A 5 -14.90 23.33 11.55
N GLY A 6 -14.41 24.13 12.50
CA GLY A 6 -12.97 24.31 12.72
C GLY A 6 -12.28 23.09 13.32
N TRP A 7 -12.95 22.38 14.22
CA TRP A 7 -12.44 21.13 14.80
C TRP A 7 -12.41 20.00 13.77
N ILE A 8 -13.47 19.84 12.97
CA ILE A 8 -13.53 18.84 11.90
C ILE A 8 -12.44 19.09 10.85
N ALA A 9 -12.22 20.36 10.48
CA ALA A 9 -11.20 20.75 9.51
C ALA A 9 -9.76 20.41 9.95
N ARG A 10 -9.51 20.28 11.26
CA ARG A 10 -8.19 19.90 11.82
C ARG A 10 -8.10 18.42 12.15
N ALA A 11 -9.17 17.82 12.65
CA ALA A 11 -9.21 16.41 13.01
C ALA A 11 -9.09 15.50 11.78
N ALA A 12 -9.80 15.81 10.69
CA ALA A 12 -9.79 14.95 9.50
C ALA A 12 -8.39 14.75 8.87
N PRO A 13 -7.57 15.80 8.65
CA PRO A 13 -6.20 15.63 8.17
C PRO A 13 -5.29 14.84 9.11
N ILE A 14 -5.47 14.99 10.42
CA ILE A 14 -4.67 14.26 11.43
C ILE A 14 -5.04 12.78 11.38
N THR A 15 -6.33 12.46 11.49
CA THR A 15 -6.82 11.07 11.48
C THR A 15 -6.48 10.36 10.19
N LEU A 16 -6.67 11.02 9.03
CA LEU A 16 -6.36 10.43 7.73
C LEU A 16 -4.84 10.34 7.50
N GLY A 17 -4.06 11.28 8.03
CA GLY A 17 -2.60 11.18 8.06
C GLY A 17 -2.12 9.99 8.90
N ALA A 18 -2.72 9.77 10.07
CA ALA A 18 -2.42 8.63 10.94
C ALA A 18 -2.83 7.31 10.30
N ALA A 19 -4.01 7.23 9.67
CA ALA A 19 -4.47 6.06 8.92
C ALA A 19 -3.50 5.68 7.79
N ARG A 20 -3.00 6.68 7.04
CA ARG A 20 -1.97 6.50 6.02
C ARG A 20 -0.67 5.95 6.61
N VAL A 21 -0.18 6.54 7.70
CA VAL A 21 1.05 6.07 8.34
C VAL A 21 0.88 4.65 8.88
N MET A 22 -0.26 4.34 9.50
CA MET A 22 -0.58 2.99 9.97
C MET A 22 -0.57 1.97 8.83
N LEU A 23 -1.24 2.27 7.71
CA LEU A 23 -1.20 1.41 6.52
C LEU A 23 0.24 1.20 6.03
N GLY A 24 1.04 2.27 6.02
CA GLY A 24 2.45 2.18 5.64
C GLY A 24 3.28 1.31 6.58
N VAL A 25 3.07 1.43 7.90
CA VAL A 25 3.74 0.60 8.91
C VAL A 25 3.35 -0.87 8.76
N LEU A 26 2.08 -1.18 8.50
CA LEU A 26 1.63 -2.55 8.25
C LEU A 26 2.30 -3.15 7.01
N TRP A 27 2.44 -2.39 5.92
CA TRP A 27 3.18 -2.84 4.74
C TRP A 27 4.67 -3.04 5.00
N LEU A 28 5.31 -2.15 5.76
CA LEU A 28 6.71 -2.32 6.17
C LEU A 28 6.87 -3.58 7.01
N HIS A 29 5.98 -3.82 7.97
CA HIS A 29 5.98 -5.02 8.78
C HIS A 29 5.92 -6.27 7.89
N GLU A 30 5.01 -6.31 6.92
CA GLU A 30 4.88 -7.45 6.00
C GLU A 30 6.12 -7.69 5.16
N GLY A 31 6.63 -6.65 4.51
CA GLY A 31 7.80 -6.79 3.64
C GLY A 31 9.05 -7.18 4.42
N ILE A 32 9.26 -6.60 5.60
CA ILE A 32 10.38 -6.93 6.49
C ILE A 32 10.23 -8.35 7.04
N PHE A 33 9.02 -8.74 7.45
CA PHE A 33 8.74 -10.10 7.91
C PHE A 33 9.07 -11.11 6.82
N LYS A 34 8.57 -10.92 5.59
CA LYS A 34 8.88 -11.79 4.45
C LYS A 34 10.37 -11.86 4.16
N TYR A 35 11.08 -10.73 4.20
CA TYR A 35 12.53 -10.71 4.05
C TYR A 35 13.24 -11.54 5.15
N SER A 36 12.84 -11.36 6.42
CA SER A 36 13.40 -12.11 7.55
C SER A 36 13.06 -13.60 7.53
N ALA A 37 11.92 -13.95 6.95
CA ALA A 37 11.46 -15.33 6.74
C ALA A 37 12.11 -15.99 5.51
N HIS A 38 13.02 -15.30 4.81
CA HIS A 38 13.64 -15.77 3.57
C HIS A 38 12.62 -16.11 2.47
N PHE A 39 11.52 -15.37 2.43
CA PHE A 39 10.51 -15.49 1.38
C PHE A 39 11.17 -15.42 0.00
N GLY A 40 10.85 -16.37 -0.87
CA GLY A 40 11.54 -16.50 -2.14
C GLY A 40 10.85 -17.42 -3.13
N ARG A 41 11.66 -18.06 -3.97
CA ARG A 41 11.19 -18.93 -5.06
C ARG A 41 10.25 -20.03 -4.56
N ALA A 42 10.58 -20.65 -3.42
CA ALA A 42 9.81 -21.78 -2.90
C ALA A 42 8.38 -21.35 -2.51
N ASP A 43 8.23 -20.21 -1.87
CA ASP A 43 6.93 -19.65 -1.47
C ASP A 43 6.07 -19.31 -2.69
N ILE A 44 6.66 -18.73 -3.74
CA ILE A 44 5.92 -18.45 -4.98
C ILE A 44 5.47 -19.76 -5.65
N LEU A 45 6.30 -20.79 -5.66
CA LEU A 45 5.91 -22.09 -6.20
C LEU A 45 4.81 -22.76 -5.35
N LEU A 46 4.84 -22.56 -4.03
CA LEU A 46 3.78 -23.03 -3.12
C LEU A 46 2.45 -22.31 -3.42
N ILE A 47 2.46 -20.99 -3.57
CA ILE A 47 1.29 -20.21 -4.00
C ILE A 47 0.79 -20.72 -5.35
N ALA A 48 1.70 -20.94 -6.29
CA ALA A 48 1.33 -21.37 -7.63
C ALA A 48 0.75 -22.79 -7.67
N HIS A 49 1.24 -23.68 -6.82
CA HIS A 49 0.69 -25.02 -6.65
C HIS A 49 -0.68 -24.99 -5.94
N SER A 50 -0.81 -24.18 -4.89
CA SER A 50 -2.08 -23.98 -4.18
C SER A 50 -3.17 -23.47 -5.12
N ALA A 51 -2.83 -22.56 -6.04
CA ALA A 51 -3.76 -22.03 -7.04
C ALA A 51 -4.38 -23.09 -7.98
N GLN A 52 -3.76 -24.27 -8.11
CA GLN A 52 -4.29 -25.37 -8.93
C GLN A 52 -5.19 -26.32 -8.14
N THR A 53 -5.00 -26.42 -6.83
CA THR A 53 -5.68 -27.42 -5.98
C THR A 53 -6.75 -26.81 -5.08
N ASN A 54 -6.71 -25.49 -4.89
CA ASN A 54 -7.60 -24.76 -4.00
C ASN A 54 -8.83 -24.21 -4.72
N THR A 55 -10.02 -24.71 -4.36
CA THR A 55 -11.30 -24.30 -4.95
C THR A 55 -11.72 -22.87 -4.60
N ARG A 56 -11.07 -22.22 -3.61
CA ARG A 56 -11.31 -20.81 -3.28
C ARG A 56 -10.58 -19.85 -4.20
N VAL A 57 -9.57 -20.31 -4.93
CA VAL A 57 -8.81 -19.49 -5.88
C VAL A 57 -9.62 -19.35 -7.18
N PRO A 58 -9.88 -18.12 -7.65
CA PRO A 58 -10.65 -17.91 -8.87
C PRO A 58 -9.82 -18.31 -10.11
N GLN A 59 -10.50 -18.80 -11.14
CA GLN A 59 -9.88 -19.37 -12.33
C GLN A 59 -8.88 -18.44 -13.03
N TYR A 60 -9.15 -17.12 -13.07
CA TYR A 60 -8.22 -16.16 -13.67
C TYR A 60 -6.88 -16.13 -12.93
N PHE A 61 -6.87 -16.32 -11.60
CA PHE A 61 -5.66 -16.34 -10.82
C PHE A 61 -4.91 -17.64 -11.03
N THR A 62 -5.60 -18.77 -11.19
CA THR A 62 -4.98 -20.05 -11.60
C THR A 62 -4.25 -19.91 -12.93
N ILE A 63 -4.88 -19.29 -13.94
CA ILE A 63 -4.27 -19.03 -15.25
C ILE A 63 -3.05 -18.11 -15.10
N PHE A 64 -3.18 -17.01 -14.36
CA PHE A 64 -2.07 -16.09 -14.10
C PHE A 64 -0.90 -16.80 -13.39
N SER A 65 -1.20 -17.57 -12.36
CA SER A 65 -0.24 -18.34 -11.60
C SER A 65 0.56 -19.29 -12.48
N ASP A 66 -0.14 -20.04 -13.35
CA ASP A 66 0.47 -21.04 -14.21
C ASP A 66 1.38 -20.43 -15.28
N ASN A 67 1.01 -19.27 -15.82
CA ASN A 67 1.74 -18.62 -16.91
C ASN A 67 2.79 -17.61 -16.44
N VAL A 68 2.62 -17.03 -15.25
CA VAL A 68 3.44 -15.91 -14.77
C VAL A 68 4.23 -16.28 -13.52
N LEU A 69 3.55 -16.68 -12.44
CA LEU A 69 4.22 -16.99 -11.17
C LEU A 69 5.13 -18.22 -11.28
N ARG A 70 4.67 -19.28 -11.96
CA ARG A 70 5.47 -20.50 -12.16
C ARG A 70 6.62 -20.31 -13.15
N ALA A 71 6.47 -19.40 -14.12
CA ALA A 71 7.53 -19.09 -15.08
C ALA A 71 8.67 -18.31 -14.42
N TRP A 72 8.37 -17.37 -13.51
CA TRP A 72 9.35 -16.47 -12.91
C TRP A 72 9.35 -16.45 -11.37
N PRO A 73 9.36 -17.59 -10.68
CA PRO A 73 9.14 -17.63 -9.24
C PRO A 73 10.27 -16.95 -8.44
N GLY A 74 11.50 -16.96 -8.97
CA GLY A 74 12.61 -16.23 -8.36
C GLY A 74 12.42 -14.71 -8.39
N LEU A 75 11.90 -14.17 -9.50
CA LEU A 75 11.61 -12.74 -9.63
C LEU A 75 10.54 -12.33 -8.63
N PHE A 76 9.41 -13.04 -8.57
CA PHE A 76 8.32 -12.73 -7.65
C PHE A 76 8.71 -12.94 -6.18
N GLY A 77 9.61 -13.89 -5.90
CA GLY A 77 10.15 -14.11 -4.56
C GLY A 77 10.89 -12.89 -4.01
N VAL A 78 11.54 -12.11 -4.87
CA VAL A 78 12.22 -10.86 -4.49
C VAL A 78 11.29 -9.65 -4.63
N ALA A 79 10.52 -9.59 -5.71
CA ALA A 79 9.70 -8.44 -6.06
C ALA A 79 8.56 -8.24 -5.05
N VAL A 80 7.94 -9.31 -4.56
CA VAL A 80 6.83 -9.22 -3.61
C VAL A 80 7.26 -8.50 -2.33
N PRO A 81 8.25 -8.98 -1.55
CA PRO A 81 8.69 -8.25 -0.35
C PRO A 81 9.17 -6.83 -0.65
N LEU A 82 9.83 -6.60 -1.79
CA LEU A 82 10.31 -5.28 -2.19
C LEU A 82 9.17 -4.30 -2.44
N VAL A 83 8.10 -4.74 -3.11
CA VAL A 83 6.89 -3.93 -3.34
C VAL A 83 6.22 -3.60 -2.00
N GLU A 84 6.12 -4.56 -1.08
CA GLU A 84 5.56 -4.34 0.25
C GLU A 84 6.35 -3.28 1.04
N VAL A 85 7.67 -3.41 1.10
CA VAL A 85 8.54 -2.42 1.76
C VAL A 85 8.44 -1.06 1.08
N ALA A 86 8.45 -1.01 -0.25
CA ALA A 86 8.37 0.23 -1.01
C ALA A 86 7.03 0.94 -0.77
N LEU A 87 5.90 0.21 -0.81
CA LEU A 87 4.57 0.73 -0.49
C LEU A 87 4.54 1.31 0.92
N GLY A 88 5.09 0.56 1.87
CA GLY A 88 5.18 0.98 3.26
C GLY A 88 5.94 2.30 3.43
N ALA A 89 7.13 2.40 2.83
CA ALA A 89 7.95 3.62 2.87
C ALA A 89 7.26 4.82 2.20
N VAL A 90 6.71 4.63 1.00
CA VAL A 90 5.99 5.66 0.25
C VAL A 90 4.79 6.18 1.04
N LEU A 91 4.01 5.27 1.65
CA LEU A 91 2.86 5.61 2.47
C LEU A 91 3.27 6.32 3.76
N VAL A 92 4.34 5.91 4.47
CA VAL A 92 4.81 6.59 5.68
C VAL A 92 5.32 8.01 5.37
N LEU A 93 6.12 8.15 4.31
CA LEU A 93 6.67 9.44 3.87
C LEU A 93 5.62 10.36 3.24
N GLY A 94 4.51 9.78 2.76
CA GLY A 94 3.41 10.51 2.14
C GLY A 94 3.75 10.94 0.72
N LEU A 95 4.59 10.17 0.05
CA LEU A 95 4.89 10.39 -1.36
C LEU A 95 3.72 9.82 -2.14
N LEU A 96 2.98 10.65 -2.89
CA LEU A 96 1.86 10.20 -3.72
C LEU A 96 0.87 9.25 -2.97
N PRO A 97 0.26 9.71 -1.85
CA PRO A 97 -0.48 8.82 -0.94
C PRO A 97 -1.68 8.13 -1.59
N GLN A 98 -2.37 8.79 -2.52
CA GLN A 98 -3.50 8.20 -3.23
C GLN A 98 -3.06 7.10 -4.21
N PRO A 99 -2.10 7.32 -5.14
CA PRO A 99 -1.53 6.23 -5.94
C PRO A 99 -1.01 5.06 -5.10
N ALA A 100 -0.30 5.34 -4.00
CA ALA A 100 0.21 4.30 -3.11
C ALA A 100 -0.92 3.49 -2.45
N ALA A 101 -2.02 4.13 -2.05
CA ALA A 101 -3.19 3.46 -1.51
C ALA A 101 -3.93 2.62 -2.56
N ILE A 102 -3.98 3.06 -3.83
CA ILE A 102 -4.54 2.28 -4.93
C ILE A 102 -3.70 1.02 -5.16
N ILE A 103 -2.38 1.16 -5.26
CA ILE A 103 -1.48 0.02 -5.46
C ILE A 103 -1.59 -0.95 -4.27
N SER A 104 -1.59 -0.42 -3.04
CA SER A 104 -1.86 -1.20 -1.81
C SER A 104 -3.14 -2.03 -1.92
N LEU A 105 -4.25 -1.42 -2.30
CA LEU A 105 -5.52 -2.12 -2.45
C LEU A 105 -5.46 -3.20 -3.54
N LEU A 106 -4.85 -2.89 -4.70
CA LEU A 106 -4.67 -3.85 -5.79
C LEU A 106 -3.81 -5.05 -5.36
N THR A 107 -2.74 -4.81 -4.59
CA THR A 107 -1.90 -5.87 -4.04
C THR A 107 -2.68 -6.75 -3.06
N LEU A 108 -3.48 -6.15 -2.17
CA LEU A 108 -4.34 -6.90 -1.24
C LEU A 108 -5.41 -7.71 -1.95
N LEU A 109 -6.03 -7.16 -3.00
CA LEU A 109 -6.96 -7.90 -3.85
C LEU A 109 -6.26 -9.07 -4.54
N THR A 110 -5.02 -8.90 -5.00
CA THR A 110 -4.21 -10.00 -5.56
C THR A 110 -3.96 -11.09 -4.53
N TYR A 111 -3.65 -10.73 -3.27
CA TYR A 111 -3.48 -11.70 -2.19
C TYR A 111 -4.77 -12.42 -1.84
N TRP A 112 -5.90 -11.70 -1.84
CA TRP A 112 -7.22 -12.28 -1.69
C TRP A 112 -7.50 -13.30 -2.79
N SER A 113 -7.23 -12.96 -4.05
CA SER A 113 -7.39 -13.89 -5.18
C SER A 113 -6.51 -15.12 -5.04
N SER A 114 -5.33 -15.00 -4.43
CA SER A 114 -4.43 -16.14 -4.19
C SER A 114 -4.78 -16.98 -2.95
N ASP A 115 -5.84 -16.63 -2.22
CA ASP A 115 -6.21 -17.21 -0.92
C ASP A 115 -5.07 -17.14 0.13
N GLN A 116 -4.19 -16.14 0.01
CA GLN A 116 -3.09 -15.88 0.94
C GLN A 116 -3.53 -14.87 2.01
N LEU A 117 -4.71 -15.05 2.59
CA LEU A 117 -5.30 -14.09 3.52
C LEU A 117 -4.70 -14.24 4.92
N ILE A 118 -4.24 -13.13 5.49
CA ILE A 118 -3.92 -13.01 6.90
C ILE A 118 -4.85 -12.02 7.59
N THR A 119 -4.98 -12.12 8.90
CA THR A 119 -5.98 -11.41 9.72
C THR A 119 -5.94 -9.88 9.58
N GLN A 120 -4.79 -9.31 9.24
CA GLN A 120 -4.62 -7.86 9.09
C GLN A 120 -4.98 -7.30 7.69
N TYR A 121 -5.03 -8.12 6.64
CA TYR A 121 -5.29 -7.65 5.27
C TYR A 121 -6.64 -6.94 5.11
N PRO A 122 -7.75 -7.37 5.75
CA PRO A 122 -9.01 -6.62 5.72
C PRO A 122 -8.88 -5.20 6.28
N VAL A 123 -8.10 -5.02 7.35
CA VAL A 123 -7.84 -3.71 7.95
C VAL A 123 -7.03 -2.84 6.98
N MET A 124 -6.00 -3.40 6.37
CA MET A 124 -5.19 -2.69 5.37
C MET A 124 -6.01 -2.28 4.14
N ALA A 125 -6.95 -3.11 3.70
CA ALA A 125 -7.84 -2.81 2.59
C ALA A 125 -8.79 -1.66 2.93
N ALA A 126 -9.39 -1.68 4.13
CA ALA A 126 -10.22 -0.58 4.62
C ALA A 126 -9.45 0.74 4.73
N LEU A 127 -8.23 0.70 5.29
CA LEU A 127 -7.35 1.88 5.35
C LEU A 127 -7.02 2.41 3.95
N SER A 128 -6.73 1.51 3.00
CA SER A 128 -6.48 1.88 1.60
C SER A 128 -7.68 2.59 0.99
N ALA A 129 -8.89 2.02 1.13
CA ALA A 129 -10.13 2.60 0.62
C ALA A 129 -10.41 3.99 1.21
N ILE A 130 -10.18 4.18 2.51
CA ILE A 130 -10.34 5.47 3.18
C ILE A 130 -9.37 6.51 2.60
N ILE A 131 -8.10 6.17 2.39
CA ILE A 131 -7.10 7.10 1.82
C ILE A 131 -7.48 7.47 0.37
N ILE A 132 -7.96 6.51 -0.41
CA ILE A 132 -8.44 6.72 -1.78
C ILE A 132 -9.65 7.67 -1.80
N ALA A 133 -10.61 7.48 -0.90
CA ALA A 133 -11.82 8.31 -0.83
C ALA A 133 -11.52 9.75 -0.38
N PHE A 134 -10.47 9.95 0.44
CA PHE A 134 -10.12 11.25 1.02
C PHE A 134 -8.65 11.63 0.73
N PRO A 135 -8.30 11.96 -0.53
CA PRO A 135 -6.92 12.21 -0.92
C PRO A 135 -6.37 13.55 -0.40
N ALA A 136 -7.20 14.60 -0.36
CA ALA A 136 -6.77 15.94 0.06
C ALA A 136 -6.38 16.01 1.55
N PRO A 137 -7.16 15.46 2.50
CA PRO A 137 -6.77 15.46 3.90
C PRO A 137 -5.69 14.43 4.24
N SER A 138 -5.67 13.25 3.60
CA SER A 138 -4.64 12.22 3.85
C SER A 138 -3.24 12.67 3.42
N GLY A 139 -3.14 13.49 2.38
CA GLY A 139 -1.89 14.09 1.92
C GLY A 139 -1.48 15.39 2.62
N HIS A 140 -2.24 15.88 3.62
CA HIS A 140 -2.02 17.19 4.22
C HIS A 140 -0.64 17.31 4.91
N TYR A 141 -0.22 16.26 5.61
CA TYR A 141 1.07 16.18 6.29
C TYR A 141 2.12 15.38 5.49
N SER A 142 2.04 15.41 4.16
CA SER A 142 3.01 14.74 3.29
C SER A 142 4.28 15.55 3.08
N ILE A 143 5.43 14.86 3.01
CA ILE A 143 6.72 15.49 2.65
C ILE A 143 6.63 16.13 1.25
N ALA A 144 5.90 15.51 0.32
CA ALA A 144 5.70 16.05 -1.03
C ALA A 144 5.05 17.44 -1.02
N ARG A 145 4.01 17.63 -0.20
CA ARG A 145 3.34 18.93 -0.06
C ARG A 145 4.23 19.97 0.58
N PHE A 146 5.02 19.60 1.59
CA PHE A 146 6.02 20.52 2.18
C PHE A 146 7.06 20.99 1.16
N ARG A 147 7.56 20.08 0.30
CA ARG A 147 8.51 20.43 -0.77
C ARG A 147 7.89 21.38 -1.80
N HIS A 148 6.65 21.12 -2.23
CA HIS A 148 5.93 22.01 -3.15
C HIS A 148 5.67 23.40 -2.55
N ALA A 149 5.24 23.48 -1.29
CA ALA A 149 5.01 24.77 -0.63
C ALA A 149 6.31 25.60 -0.49
N ARG A 150 7.43 24.93 -0.23
CA ARG A 150 8.76 25.57 -0.11
C ARG A 150 9.30 26.05 -1.46
N ALA A 151 9.08 25.28 -2.53
CA ALA A 151 9.47 25.69 -3.88
C ALA A 151 8.69 26.94 -4.34
N ALA A 152 7.38 27.00 -4.09
CA ALA A 152 6.55 28.15 -4.44
C ALA A 152 6.95 29.43 -3.69
N THR A 153 7.32 29.31 -2.41
CA THR A 153 7.78 30.45 -1.60
C THR A 153 9.14 30.99 -2.04
N ASN A 154 10.05 30.13 -2.51
CA ASN A 154 11.33 30.57 -3.05
C ASN A 154 11.17 31.33 -4.38
N VAL A 155 10.30 30.88 -5.28
CA VAL A 155 10.02 31.57 -6.56
C VAL A 155 9.46 32.99 -6.34
N VAL A 156 8.56 33.15 -5.36
CA VAL A 156 8.01 34.48 -5.00
C VAL A 156 9.09 35.41 -4.43
N ARG A 157 10.15 34.85 -3.83
CA ARG A 157 11.24 35.61 -3.23
C ARG A 157 12.31 36.01 -4.24
N ASP A 158 12.59 35.15 -5.23
CA ASP A 158 13.59 35.41 -6.29
C ASP A 158 13.02 36.22 -7.48
N GLY A 159 11.69 36.29 -7.62
CA GLY A 159 10.99 37.11 -8.62
C GLY A 159 10.66 38.54 -8.18
N ARG A 160 11.28 39.02 -7.09
CA ARG A 160 11.26 40.42 -6.65
C ARG A 160 12.64 41.04 -6.78
#